data_AF-A0A521RW72-F1
#
_entry.id   AF-A0A521RW72-F1
#
_cell.length_a   1.000
_cell.length_b   1.000
_cell.length_c   1.000
_cell.angle_alpha   90.00
_cell.angle_beta   90.00
_cell.angle_gamma   90.00
#
_symmetry.space_group_name_H-M   'P 1'
#
loop_
_entity.id
_entity.type
_entity.pdbx_description
1 polymer ?
#
loop_
_entity_poly.entity_id
_entity_poly.type
_entity_poly.pdbx_seq_one_letter_code
_entity_poly.pdbx_strand_id
1 'polypeptide(L)'
;MAKSGFVYQVAVLWLQTLVLAGCALTQNVSFIARRDFVAGVGPVSVAVGDFNGDGRQDLAVANANSNNVSVLLGNGDRTFQVAVNFGAGVHPFSVAVG
;
A
#
# COMPACT_ATOMS: atom_id res chain seq x y z
N MET A 1 -61.98 -11.15 13.00
CA MET A 1 -60.71 -11.57 12.39
C MET A 1 -59.93 -10.32 12.00
N ALA A 2 -58.92 -9.90 12.77
CA ALA A 2 -57.94 -8.87 12.38
C ALA A 2 -56.96 -8.60 13.54
N LYS A 3 -56.06 -9.55 13.83
CA LYS A 3 -54.95 -9.32 14.79
C LYS A 3 -53.59 -9.84 14.30
N SER A 4 -53.43 -10.09 13.00
CA SER A 4 -52.16 -10.61 12.46
C SER A 4 -51.27 -9.53 11.82
N GLY A 5 -51.81 -8.50 11.16
CA GLY A 5 -50.99 -7.57 10.35
C GLY A 5 -49.98 -6.68 11.10
N PHE A 6 -50.29 -6.28 12.34
CA PHE A 6 -49.44 -5.32 13.07
C PHE A 6 -48.18 -5.96 13.66
N VAL A 7 -48.27 -7.21 14.10
CA VAL A 7 -47.12 -7.94 14.67
C VAL A 7 -46.12 -8.31 13.57
N TYR A 8 -46.60 -8.63 12.36
CA TYR A 8 -45.72 -8.87 11.20
C TYR A 8 -45.01 -7.59 10.75
N GLN A 9 -45.69 -6.44 10.70
CA GLN A 9 -45.07 -5.17 10.32
C GLN A 9 -43.94 -4.77 11.29
N VAL A 10 -44.14 -4.93 12.60
CA VAL A 10 -43.12 -4.62 13.61
C VAL A 10 -41.98 -5.65 13.58
N ALA A 11 -42.26 -6.96 13.44
CA ALA A 11 -41.21 -7.99 13.32
C ALA A 11 -40.37 -7.87 12.05
N VAL A 12 -40.98 -7.47 10.92
CA VAL A 12 -40.28 -7.18 9.66
C VAL A 12 -39.42 -5.92 9.79
N LEU A 13 -39.87 -4.91 10.55
CA LEU A 13 -39.09 -3.70 10.83
C LEU A 13 -37.84 -3.97 11.69
N TRP A 14 -37.95 -4.86 12.69
CA TRP A 14 -36.81 -5.29 13.52
C TRP A 14 -35.84 -6.20 12.77
N LEU A 15 -36.30 -6.97 11.78
CA LEU A 15 -35.43 -7.81 10.95
C LEU A 15 -34.70 -6.99 9.88
N GLN A 16 -35.34 -5.97 9.31
CA GLN A 16 -34.73 -5.08 8.30
C GLN A 16 -33.66 -4.15 8.86
N THR A 17 -33.64 -3.94 10.19
CA THR A 17 -32.55 -3.22 10.88
C THR A 17 -31.42 -4.13 11.38
N LEU A 18 -31.60 -5.47 11.38
CA LEU A 18 -30.58 -6.44 11.84
C LEU A 18 -29.71 -7.04 10.70
N VAL A 19 -29.94 -6.70 9.42
CA VAL A 19 -29.17 -7.25 8.29
C VAL A 19 -28.03 -6.34 7.79
N LEU A 20 -27.95 -5.06 8.20
CA LEU A 20 -27.09 -4.09 7.49
C LEU A 20 -26.04 -3.34 8.33
N ALA A 21 -25.84 -3.67 9.60
CA ALA A 21 -24.81 -3.00 10.40
C ALA A 21 -23.42 -3.67 10.37
N GLY A 22 -23.26 -4.84 9.72
CA GLY A 22 -22.03 -5.64 9.84
C GLY A 22 -21.20 -5.87 8.57
N CYS A 23 -21.80 -5.84 7.37
CA CYS A 23 -21.15 -6.49 6.21
C CYS A 23 -21.10 -5.64 4.91
N ALA A 24 -21.51 -4.38 4.92
CA ALA A 24 -21.48 -3.54 3.72
C ALA A 24 -20.60 -2.30 3.92
N LEU A 25 -19.31 -2.50 4.20
CA LEU A 25 -18.30 -1.49 3.93
C LEU A 25 -17.68 -1.80 2.57
N THR A 26 -18.24 -1.23 1.49
CA THR A 26 -17.45 -1.11 0.27
C THR A 26 -16.33 -0.12 0.57
N GLN A 27 -15.13 -0.63 0.87
CA GLN A 27 -13.97 0.24 0.97
C GLN A 27 -13.62 0.64 -0.46
N ASN A 28 -13.94 1.88 -0.82
CA ASN A 28 -13.45 2.48 -2.05
C ASN A 28 -11.94 2.68 -1.89
N VAL A 29 -11.17 1.66 -2.26
CA VAL A 29 -9.72 1.78 -2.36
C VAL A 29 -9.43 2.57 -3.64
N SER A 30 -9.05 3.83 -3.48
CA SER A 30 -8.57 4.66 -4.59
C SER A 30 -7.05 4.70 -4.59
N PHE A 31 -6.46 4.52 -5.77
CA PHE A 31 -5.04 4.82 -5.97
C PHE A 31 -4.88 6.32 -6.15
N ILE A 32 -3.83 6.89 -5.56
CA ILE A 32 -3.40 8.25 -5.89
C ILE A 32 -2.83 8.30 -7.30
N ALA A 33 -2.71 9.49 -7.87
CA ALA A 33 -1.99 9.68 -9.14
C ALA A 33 -0.56 9.10 -9.04
N ARG A 34 -0.11 8.45 -10.11
CA ARG A 34 1.24 7.91 -10.23
C ARG A 34 2.26 9.03 -9.97
N ARG A 35 3.28 8.71 -9.16
CA ARG A 35 4.49 9.52 -9.02
C ARG A 35 5.69 8.65 -9.39
N ASP A 36 6.61 9.23 -10.14
CA ASP A 36 7.83 8.58 -10.57
C ASP A 36 9.03 9.11 -9.79
N PHE A 37 9.89 8.20 -9.35
CA PHE A 37 11.16 8.51 -8.69
C PHE A 37 12.29 7.89 -9.48
N VAL A 38 13.35 8.68 -9.70
CA VAL A 38 14.50 8.23 -10.48
C VAL A 38 15.36 7.30 -9.63
N ALA A 39 15.63 6.10 -10.15
CA ALA A 39 16.60 5.14 -9.63
C ALA A 39 17.71 4.91 -10.68
N GLY A 40 18.44 3.81 -10.57
CA GLY A 40 19.38 3.36 -11.60
C GLY A 40 18.69 2.80 -12.84
N VAL A 41 19.49 2.26 -13.76
CA VAL A 41 19.00 1.75 -15.05
C VAL A 41 18.58 0.29 -14.92
N GLY A 42 17.43 -0.05 -15.49
CA GLY A 42 16.85 -1.39 -15.43
C GLY A 42 16.48 -1.82 -14.01
N PRO A 43 15.63 -1.06 -13.29
CA PRO A 43 15.15 -1.48 -11.98
C PRO A 43 14.32 -2.77 -12.13
N VAL A 44 14.63 -3.79 -11.32
CA VAL A 44 13.98 -5.11 -11.39
C VAL A 44 13.33 -5.55 -10.08
N SER A 45 13.71 -4.94 -8.96
CA SER A 45 13.18 -5.26 -7.64
C SER A 45 13.20 -4.04 -6.74
N VAL A 46 12.23 -3.94 -5.83
CA VAL A 46 12.13 -2.88 -4.82
C VAL A 46 11.79 -3.49 -3.46
N ALA A 47 12.43 -2.99 -2.41
CA ALA A 47 12.09 -3.26 -1.03
C ALA A 47 11.85 -1.96 -0.26
N VAL A 48 11.03 -2.02 0.77
CA VAL A 48 10.64 -0.90 1.62
C VAL A 48 11.09 -1.16 3.04
N GLY A 49 11.70 -0.18 3.69
CA GLY A 49 12.17 -0.27 5.07
C GLY A 49 12.55 1.10 5.61
N ASP A 50 12.86 1.21 6.89
CA ASP A 50 13.47 2.41 7.47
C ASP A 50 14.98 2.15 7.53
N PHE A 51 15.75 2.74 6.62
CA PHE A 51 17.19 2.50 6.49
C PHE A 51 18.03 3.55 7.20
N ASN A 52 17.46 4.69 7.57
CA ASN A 52 18.15 5.78 8.25
C ASN A 52 17.72 5.98 9.73
N GLY A 53 16.71 5.23 10.20
CA GLY A 53 16.21 5.24 11.56
C GLY A 53 15.33 6.45 11.91
N ASP A 54 14.74 7.11 10.91
CA ASP A 54 13.92 8.32 11.11
C ASP A 54 12.41 8.04 11.25
N GLY A 55 12.01 6.77 11.17
CA GLY A 55 10.63 6.31 11.27
C GLY A 55 9.82 6.51 9.99
N ARG A 56 10.44 6.91 8.87
CA ARG A 56 9.80 7.05 7.56
C ARG A 56 10.17 5.85 6.69
N GLN A 57 9.29 5.53 5.75
CA GLN A 57 9.55 4.47 4.80
C GLN A 57 10.49 4.96 3.70
N ASP A 58 11.60 4.26 3.54
CA ASP A 58 12.58 4.39 2.47
C ASP A 58 12.40 3.29 1.42
N LEU A 59 13.01 3.48 0.25
CA LEU A 59 13.03 2.49 -0.83
C LEU A 59 14.47 2.04 -1.12
N ALA A 60 14.65 0.74 -1.32
CA ALA A 60 15.85 0.16 -1.91
C ALA A 60 15.47 -0.48 -3.24
N VAL A 61 16.15 -0.13 -4.33
CA VAL A 61 15.82 -0.56 -5.70
C VAL A 61 17.03 -1.24 -6.31
N ALA A 62 16.89 -2.50 -6.72
CA ALA A 62 17.93 -3.22 -7.45
C ALA A 62 17.90 -2.86 -8.94
N ASN A 63 19.02 -2.34 -9.46
CA ASN A 63 19.13 -1.87 -10.83
C ASN A 63 20.04 -2.78 -11.65
N ALA A 64 19.45 -3.74 -12.35
CA ALA A 64 20.17 -4.82 -13.05
C ALA A 64 21.14 -4.29 -14.11
N ASN A 65 20.73 -3.30 -14.91
CA ASN A 65 21.55 -2.81 -16.02
C ASN A 65 22.67 -1.85 -15.57
N SER A 66 22.54 -1.26 -14.38
CA SER A 66 23.54 -0.33 -13.83
C SER A 66 24.37 -0.91 -12.68
N ASN A 67 24.21 -2.21 -12.37
CA ASN A 67 25.04 -2.96 -11.41
C ASN A 67 25.08 -2.33 -10.00
N ASN A 68 23.98 -1.71 -9.58
CA ASN A 68 23.88 -1.00 -8.31
C ASN A 68 22.49 -1.16 -7.66
N VAL A 69 22.41 -0.80 -6.39
CA VAL A 69 21.16 -0.60 -5.65
C VAL A 69 21.00 0.90 -5.38
N SER A 70 19.85 1.46 -5.73
CA SER A 70 19.48 2.83 -5.37
C SER A 70 18.72 2.84 -4.05
N VAL A 71 19.14 3.67 -3.10
CA VAL A 71 18.39 3.95 -1.86
C VAL A 71 17.77 5.33 -1.97
N LEU A 72 16.47 5.43 -1.78
CA LEU A 72 15.72 6.67 -1.79
C LEU A 72 15.10 6.88 -0.41
N LEU A 73 15.58 7.89 0.31
CA LEU A 73 15.09 8.19 1.65
C LEU A 73 13.71 8.86 1.61
N GLY A 74 12.79 8.43 2.46
CA GLY A 74 11.44 8.93 2.54
C GLY A 74 11.37 10.28 3.27
N ASN A 75 10.63 11.23 2.71
CA ASN A 75 10.32 12.49 3.41
C ASN A 75 9.08 12.36 4.30
N GLY A 76 8.40 11.21 4.31
CA GLY A 76 7.20 10.93 5.12
C GLY A 76 5.91 11.61 4.64
N ASP A 77 5.96 12.29 3.48
CA ASP A 77 4.84 12.92 2.79
C ASP A 77 4.54 12.25 1.44
N ARG A 78 4.95 10.98 1.30
CA ARG A 78 4.89 10.19 0.05
C ARG A 78 5.80 10.75 -1.06
N THR A 79 6.82 11.53 -0.70
CA THR A 79 7.95 11.85 -1.58
C THR A 79 9.23 11.19 -1.07
N PHE A 80 10.20 11.08 -1.97
CA PHE A 80 11.52 10.56 -1.67
C PHE A 80 12.59 11.56 -2.09
N GLN A 81 13.72 11.51 -1.39
CA GLN A 81 14.92 12.25 -1.75
C GLN A 81 15.57 11.67 -3.02
N VAL A 82 16.60 12.36 -3.51
CA VAL A 82 17.41 11.89 -4.63
C VAL A 82 18.05 10.54 -4.28
N ALA A 83 18.00 9.60 -5.22
CA ALA A 83 18.60 8.28 -5.05
C ALA A 83 20.10 8.36 -4.77
N VAL A 84 20.55 7.65 -3.74
CA VAL A 84 21.95 7.35 -3.48
C VAL A 84 22.25 5.94 -4.01
N ASN A 85 23.27 5.79 -4.83
CA ASN A 85 23.57 4.52 -5.50
C ASN A 85 24.75 3.80 -4.85
N PHE A 86 24.57 2.52 -4.56
CA PHE A 86 25.58 1.63 -3.99
C PHE A 86 25.89 0.49 -4.95
N GLY A 87 27.17 0.24 -5.22
CA GLY A 87 27.58 -0.88 -6.06
C GLY A 87 27.12 -2.21 -5.45
N ALA A 88 26.45 -3.04 -6.24
CA ALA A 88 25.87 -4.31 -5.79
C ALA A 88 26.46 -5.53 -6.53
N GLY A 89 27.48 -5.31 -7.37
CA GLY A 89 28.00 -6.31 -8.28
C GLY A 89 27.20 -6.40 -9.58
N VAL A 90 27.49 -7.41 -10.38
CA VAL A 90 26.91 -7.55 -11.73
C VAL A 90 25.47 -8.06 -11.64
N HIS A 91 24.55 -7.38 -12.34
CA HIS A 91 23.14 -7.76 -12.47
C HIS A 91 22.45 -8.09 -11.13
N PRO A 92 22.28 -7.12 -10.21
CA PRO A 92 21.48 -7.34 -9.01
C PRO A 92 20.01 -7.60 -9.40
N PHE A 93 19.49 -8.76 -9.02
CA PHE A 93 18.13 -9.19 -9.37
C PHE A 93 17.08 -8.96 -8.30
N SER A 94 17.49 -9.00 -7.02
CA SER A 94 16.57 -8.94 -5.91
C SER A 94 17.18 -8.18 -4.74
N VAL A 95 16.32 -7.45 -4.03
CA VAL A 95 16.61 -6.84 -2.74
C VAL A 95 15.52 -7.28 -1.76
N ALA A 96 15.91 -7.64 -0.54
CA ALA A 96 15.01 -8.02 0.52
C ALA A 96 15.40 -7.29 1.81
N VAL A 97 14.39 -6.97 2.62
CA VAL A 97 14.53 -6.30 3.92
C VAL A 97 13.81 -7.17 4.95
N GLY A 98 14.35 -7.26 6.17
CA GLY A 98 13.86 -8.11 7.26
C GLY A 98 13.51 -7.31 8.51
#